data_AF-A0AA47A186-F1
#
_entry.id   AF-A0AA47A186-F1
#
_cell.length_a   1.000
_cell.length_b   1.000
_cell.length_c   1.000
_cell.angle_alpha   90.00
_cell.angle_beta   90.00
_cell.angle_gamma   90.00
#
_symmetry.space_group_name_H-M   'P 1'
#
loop_
_entity.id
_entity.type
_entity.pdbx_description
1 polymer ?
#
loop_
_entity_poly.entity_id
_entity_poly.type
_entity_poly.pdbx_seq_one_letter_code
_entity_poly.pdbx_strand_id
1 'polypeptide(L)' 'MVQILKQQPDKLYGIGEGQFVGEMLILEVSIFDVLQPVVGDTFIIDKRKYKVHSPPLRDNSGMLWKIQASGM' A
#
# COMPACT_ATOMS: atom_id res chain seq x y z
N MET A 1 10.47 -7.22 -12.73
CA MET A 1 10.79 -7.38 -11.29
C MET A 1 10.35 -6.09 -10.65
N VAL A 2 9.27 -6.10 -9.87
CA VAL A 2 8.69 -4.86 -9.30
C VAL A 2 9.41 -4.53 -8.00
N GLN A 3 9.99 -3.33 -7.89
CA GLN A 3 10.58 -2.85 -6.64
C GLN A 3 9.54 -2.08 -5.84
N ILE A 4 9.29 -2.53 -4.61
CA ILE A 4 8.29 -1.95 -3.71
C ILE A 4 9.00 -1.52 -2.43
N LEU A 5 8.95 -0.22 -2.10
CA LEU A 5 9.34 0.26 -0.78
C LEU A 5 8.13 0.16 0.15
N LYS A 6 8.29 -0.58 1.26
CA LYS A 6 7.27 -0.81 2.27
C LYS A 6 7.52 0.10 3.47
N GLN A 7 6.63 1.07 3.70
CA GLN A 7 6.60 1.80 4.96
C GLN A 7 5.48 1.24 5.85
N GLN A 8 5.84 0.70 7.01
CA GLN A 8 4.91 0.27 8.06
C GLN A 8 4.95 1.28 9.20
N PRO A 9 3.81 1.68 9.78
CA PRO A 9 3.81 2.54 10.95
C PRO A 9 4.33 1.79 12.19
N ASP A 10 5.23 2.43 12.97
CA ASP A 10 5.86 1.88 14.19
C ASP A 10 4.92 1.66 15.39
N LYS A 11 3.67 2.13 15.35
CA LYS A 11 2.76 2.08 16.51
C LYS A 11 1.39 1.48 16.17
N LEU A 12 1.16 0.28 16.70
CA LEU A 12 -0.14 -0.35 16.84
C LEU A 12 -0.87 0.30 18.04
N TYR A 13 -1.78 1.23 17.79
CA TYR A 13 -2.68 1.71 18.84
C TYR A 13 -3.86 0.75 18.96
N GLY A 14 -3.82 -0.14 19.96
CA GLY A 14 -4.98 -0.92 20.37
C GLY A 14 -5.81 -0.13 21.40
N ILE A 15 -6.93 0.46 20.98
CA ILE A 15 -7.93 1.02 21.90
C ILE A 15 -9.16 0.12 21.84
N GLY A 16 -9.43 -0.60 22.93
CA GLY A 16 -10.73 -1.15 23.36
C GLY A 16 -11.55 -2.02 22.39
N GLU A 17 -11.86 -3.26 22.80
CA GLU A 17 -12.96 -4.18 22.37
C GLU A 17 -13.45 -4.20 20.89
N GLY A 18 -12.64 -3.70 19.95
CA GLY A 18 -12.86 -3.79 18.51
C GLY A 18 -11.51 -3.98 17.83
N GLN A 19 -11.11 -5.23 17.61
CA GLN A 19 -9.89 -5.53 16.86
C GLN A 19 -10.11 -5.32 15.37
N PHE A 20 -9.92 -4.11 14.86
CA PHE A 20 -9.60 -3.92 13.44
C PHE A 20 -8.68 -2.70 13.27
N VAL A 21 -7.39 -2.96 13.11
CA VAL A 21 -6.49 -2.04 12.40
C VAL A 21 -5.75 -2.91 11.38
N GLY A 22 -6.35 -3.05 10.19
CA GLY A 22 -5.66 -3.67 9.07
C GLY A 22 -4.34 -2.94 8.86
N GLU A 23 -3.23 -3.68 8.72
CA GLU A 23 -1.89 -3.12 8.51
C GLU A 23 -1.96 -2.10 7.36
N MET A 24 -2.05 -0.80 7.67
CA MET A 24 -2.09 0.25 6.68
C MET A 24 -0.65 0.47 6.21
N LEU A 25 -0.47 0.38 4.90
CA LEU A 25 0.83 0.28 4.28
C LEU A 25 0.88 1.24 3.10
N ILE A 26 1.96 2.02 3.07
CA ILE A 26 2.26 2.91 1.96
C ILE A 26 3.26 2.18 1.07
N LEU A 27 2.87 1.99 -0.18
CA LEU A 27 3.71 1.41 -1.24
C LEU A 27 4.20 2.55 -2.12
N GLU A 28 5.50 2.56 -2.40
CA GLU A 28 6.07 3.34 -3.49
C GLU A 28 6.47 2.38 -4.61
N VAL A 29 5.84 2.55 -5.78
CA VAL A 29 5.98 1.64 -6.92
C VAL A 29 6.31 2.44 -8.17
N SER A 30 7.25 1.98 -8.98
CA SER A 30 7.61 2.64 -10.24
C SER A 30 6.47 2.63 -11.26
N ILE A 31 6.28 3.74 -11.98
CA ILE A 31 5.33 3.81 -13.11
C ILE A 31 5.69 2.81 -14.23
N PHE A 32 6.95 2.41 -14.32
CA PHE A 32 7.42 1.44 -15.32
C PHE A 32 7.08 0.01 -14.94
N ASP A 33 6.91 -0.25 -13.63
CA ASP A 33 6.52 -1.55 -13.12
C ASP A 33 5.00 -1.73 -13.09
N VAL A 34 4.26 -0.66 -12.77
CA VAL A 34 2.79 -0.67 -12.74
C VAL A 34 2.27 0.60 -13.43
N LEU A 35 1.72 0.42 -14.63
CA LEU A 35 1.33 1.53 -15.48
C LEU A 35 0.15 2.35 -14.92
N GLN A 36 -0.86 1.67 -14.38
CA GLN A 36 -2.08 2.30 -13.89
C GLN A 36 -2.69 1.47 -12.74
N PRO A 37 -2.16 1.61 -11.52
CA PRO A 37 -2.77 1.00 -10.35
C PRO A 37 -4.11 1.69 -10.05
N VAL A 38 -5.10 0.92 -9.62
CA VAL A 38 -6.46 1.42 -9.31
C VAL A 38 -6.95 0.89 -7.97
N VAL A 39 -7.98 1.55 -7.43
CA VAL A 39 -8.67 1.07 -6.22
C VAL A 39 -9.24 -0.32 -6.49
N GLY A 40 -9.03 -1.24 -5.55
CA GLY A 40 -9.44 -2.64 -5.69
C GLY A 40 -8.32 -3.59 -6.10
N ASP A 41 -7.23 -3.08 -6.68
CA ASP A 41 -6.04 -3.89 -6.97
C ASP A 41 -5.48 -4.54 -5.70
N THR A 42 -4.83 -5.68 -5.86
CA THR A 42 -4.19 -6.41 -4.75
C THR A 42 -2.70 -6.59 -5.02
N PHE A 43 -1.88 -6.07 -4.12
CA PHE A 43 -0.44 -6.28 -4.11
C PHE A 43 -0.11 -7.47 -3.22
N ILE A 44 0.73 -8.39 -3.72
CA ILE A 44 1.22 -9.53 -2.97
C ILE A 44 2.68 -9.28 -2.60
N ILE A 45 2.97 -9.17 -1.30
CA ILE A 45 4.31 -8.89 -0.76
C ILE A 45 4.58 -9.92 0.33
N ASP A 46 5.65 -10.70 0.21
CA ASP A 46 6.01 -11.75 1.17
C ASP A 46 4.84 -12.66 1.58
N LYS A 47 4.03 -13.06 0.59
CA LYS A 47 2.82 -13.89 0.74
C LYS A 47 1.63 -13.22 1.44
N ARG A 48 1.75 -11.96 1.84
CA ARG A 48 0.63 -11.14 2.35
C ARG A 48 -0.05 -10.39 1.21
N LYS A 49 -1.37 -10.27 1.29
CA LYS A 49 -2.19 -9.56 0.31
C LYS A 49 -2.58 -8.19 0.88
N TYR A 50 -2.36 -7.15 0.09
CA TYR A 50 -2.69 -5.79 0.43
C TYR A 50 -3.61 -5.22 -0.65
N LYS A 51 -4.81 -4.81 -0.27
CA LYS A 51 -5.78 -4.24 -1.20
C LYS A 51 -5.60 -2.73 -1.27
N VAL A 52 -5.65 -2.14 -2.45
CA VAL A 52 -5.67 -0.69 -2.64
C VAL A 52 -7.04 -0.14 -2.27
N HIS A 53 -7.07 0.82 -1.35
CA HIS A 53 -8.32 1.42 -0.86
C HIS A 53 -8.50 2.89 -1.27
N SER A 54 -7.42 3.58 -1.66
CA SER A 54 -7.48 4.95 -2.16
C SER A 54 -6.85 5.07 -3.55
N PRO A 55 -7.27 6.04 -4.38
CA PRO A 55 -6.67 6.27 -5.68
C PRO A 55 -5.15 6.49 -5.55
N PRO A 56 -4.33 5.74 -6.31
CA PRO A 56 -2.89 5.95 -6.34
C PRO A 56 -2.51 7.37 -6.74
N LEU A 57 -1.60 7.97 -6.00
CA LEU A 57 -1.11 9.32 -6.24
C LEU A 57 0.27 9.26 -6.88
N ARG A 58 0.57 10.20 -7.78
CA ARG A 58 1.94 10.35 -8.24
C ARG A 58 2.78 11.09 -7.20
N ASP A 59 4.04 10.71 -7.10
CA ASP A 59 5.03 11.49 -6.36
C ASP A 59 5.40 12.79 -7.10
N ASN A 60 6.22 13.63 -6.47
CA ASN A 60 6.61 14.92 -7.05
C ASN A 60 7.41 14.79 -8.35
N SER A 61 8.13 13.68 -8.56
CA SER A 61 8.87 13.43 -9.81
C SER A 61 7.97 12.88 -10.92
N GLY A 62 6.76 12.42 -10.57
CA GLY A 62 5.84 11.78 -11.49
C GLY A 62 6.25 10.36 -11.92
N MET A 63 7.31 9.81 -11.31
CA MET A 63 7.93 8.52 -11.65
C MET A 63 7.50 7.39 -10.72
N LEU A 64 6.93 7.72 -9.55
CA LEU A 64 6.46 6.75 -8.58
C LEU A 64 4.97 6.93 -8.29
N TRP A 65 4.30 5.81 -8.11
CA TRP A 65 2.99 5.73 -7.48
C TRP A 65 3.15 5.58 -5.98
N LYS A 66 2.48 6.46 -5.24
CA LYS A 66 2.19 6.33 -3.81
C LYS A 66 0.82 5.71 -3.66
N ILE A 67 0.79 4.50 -3.10
CA ILE A 67 -0.43 3.70 -2.96
C ILE A 67 -0.65 3.43 -1.48
N GLN A 68 -1.85 3.72 -1.00
CA GLN A 68 -2.26 3.29 0.33
C GLN A 68 -3.07 2.00 0.20
N ALA A 69 -2.55 0.96 0.82
CA ALA A 69 -3.16 -0.35 0.85
C ALA A 69 -3.31 -0.83 2.30
N SER A 70 -4.25 -1.73 2.55
CA SER A 70 -4.34 -2.41 3.85
C SER A 70 -4.41 -3.91 3.69
N GLY A 71 -3.89 -4.61 4.69
CA GLY A 71 -3.91 -6.07 4.75
C GLY A 71 -5.33 -6.63 4.68
N MET A 72 -5.50 -7.69 3.89
CA MET A 72 -6.70 -8.52 3.84
C MET A 72 -6.64 -9.66 4.85
#